data_AF-A0A9P6HXY0-F1
#
_entry.id   AF-A0A9P6HXY0-F1
#
_cell.length_a   1.000
_cell.length_b   1.000
_cell.length_c   1.000
_cell.angle_alpha   90.00
_cell.angle_beta   90.00
_cell.angle_gamma   90.00
#
_symmetry.space_group_name_H-M   'P 1'
#
loop_
_entity.id
_entity.type
_entity.pdbx_description
1 polymer ?
#
loop_
_entity_poly.entity_id
_entity_poly.type
_entity_poly.pdbx_seq_one_letter_code
_entity_poly.pdbx_strand_id
1 'polypeptide(L)'
;MCIPRPRRHRSSSSTTSPITNLPYDRLESPPPTPRMAPKPLTTTSAMPTIGMPGPSSARVSSQHERLLLELLPFKEASKFHEWLDSPFVRGPWNEFHADFLLRCGAASGGGPSGGGGGAGIPEPDKARTAQAAREALNSKKPKFLVYHPDKTGWTAEDHYVRFIITLVADNLLQNLWYESEWKKRGLDIAKAAYEVLIFLKATLYVDPSPPSYSA
;
A
#
# COMPACT_ATOMS: atom_id res chain seq x y z
N MET A 1 17.08 31.34 -50.77
CA MET A 1 17.55 29.94 -50.90
C MET A 1 17.74 29.39 -49.49
N CYS A 2 17.10 28.37 -48.92
CA CYS A 2 15.89 27.58 -49.15
C CYS A 2 15.51 27.06 -47.74
N ILE A 3 14.25 27.21 -47.33
CA ILE A 3 13.73 26.74 -46.03
C ILE A 3 13.03 25.40 -46.26
N PRO A 4 13.38 24.30 -45.57
CA PRO A 4 12.63 23.05 -45.68
C PRO A 4 11.30 23.12 -44.94
N ARG A 5 10.19 22.84 -45.63
CA ARG A 5 8.84 22.70 -45.04
C ARG A 5 8.62 21.30 -44.45
N PRO A 6 7.72 21.16 -43.45
CA PRO A 6 7.39 19.88 -42.83
C PRO A 6 6.53 18.99 -43.73
N ARG A 7 6.90 17.73 -43.88
CA ARG A 7 6.15 16.71 -44.62
C ARG A 7 5.05 16.11 -43.73
N ARG A 8 3.81 16.57 -43.90
CA ARG A 8 2.60 15.89 -43.38
C ARG A 8 2.46 14.53 -44.09
N HIS A 9 2.47 13.44 -43.32
CA HIS A 9 1.95 12.16 -43.79
C HIS A 9 0.50 11.97 -43.32
N ARG A 10 -0.32 11.68 -44.32
CA ARG A 10 -1.77 11.54 -44.34
C ARG A 10 -2.18 10.22 -43.69
N SER A 11 -3.18 10.29 -42.81
CA SER A 11 -3.90 9.14 -42.27
C SER A 11 -4.56 8.35 -43.39
N SER A 12 -4.23 7.06 -43.50
CA SER A 12 -4.94 6.09 -44.31
C SER A 12 -5.72 5.18 -43.36
N SER A 13 -7.02 5.42 -43.27
CA SER A 13 -8.01 4.53 -42.71
C SER A 13 -8.42 3.47 -43.73
N SER A 14 -8.88 2.31 -43.24
CA SER A 14 -9.51 1.16 -43.93
C SER A 14 -8.60 0.39 -44.89
N THR A 15 -8.37 -0.93 -44.77
CA THR A 15 -9.37 -2.02 -44.68
C THR A 15 -8.63 -3.34 -44.36
N THR A 16 -9.34 -4.28 -43.74
CA THR A 16 -9.14 -5.75 -43.80
C THR A 16 -8.26 -6.39 -42.72
N SER A 17 -8.91 -6.80 -41.63
CA SER A 17 -8.49 -7.92 -40.79
C SER A 17 -8.49 -9.24 -41.59
N PRO A 18 -7.50 -10.12 -41.45
CA PRO A 18 -7.70 -11.55 -41.64
C PRO A 18 -8.02 -12.16 -40.28
N ILE A 19 -9.32 -12.35 -40.03
CA ILE A 19 -9.82 -13.25 -38.98
C ILE A 19 -9.48 -14.66 -39.44
N THR A 20 -8.41 -15.23 -38.90
CA THR A 20 -8.07 -16.63 -39.10
C THR A 20 -9.06 -17.47 -38.32
N ASN A 21 -9.90 -18.20 -39.05
CA ASN A 21 -10.81 -19.21 -38.56
C ASN A 21 -10.03 -20.26 -37.75
N LEU A 22 -10.14 -20.22 -36.43
CA LEU A 22 -9.82 -21.36 -35.58
C LEU A 22 -11.11 -22.18 -35.42
N PRO A 23 -11.10 -23.51 -35.68
CA PRO A 23 -12.20 -24.36 -35.31
C PRO A 23 -12.33 -24.34 -33.79
N TYR A 24 -13.47 -23.89 -33.28
CA TYR A 24 -13.84 -24.06 -31.88
C TYR A 24 -14.02 -25.56 -31.63
N ASP A 25 -12.97 -26.21 -31.14
CA ASP A 25 -13.13 -27.50 -30.48
C ASP A 25 -13.90 -27.28 -29.18
N ARG A 26 -15.12 -27.80 -29.20
CA ARG A 26 -16.10 -27.77 -28.12
C ARG A 26 -15.59 -28.64 -26.97
N LEU A 27 -14.86 -28.04 -26.03
CA LEU A 27 -14.51 -28.72 -24.78
C LEU A 27 -15.78 -29.17 -24.06
N GLU A 28 -15.79 -30.46 -23.73
CA GLU A 28 -16.90 -31.22 -23.16
C GLU A 28 -17.40 -30.59 -21.86
N SER A 29 -18.74 -30.58 -21.72
CA SER A 29 -19.44 -30.15 -20.52
C SER A 29 -18.99 -30.96 -19.28
N PRO A 30 -18.87 -30.34 -18.10
CA PRO A 30 -18.58 -31.09 -16.87
C PRO A 30 -19.77 -32.00 -16.49
N PRO A 31 -19.52 -33.20 -15.95
CA PRO A 31 -20.59 -34.13 -15.55
C PRO A 31 -21.39 -33.58 -14.34
N PRO A 32 -22.70 -33.84 -14.27
CA PRO A 32 -23.53 -33.42 -13.14
C PRO A 32 -23.21 -34.26 -11.90
N THR A 33 -22.78 -33.60 -10.83
CA THR A 33 -22.58 -34.25 -9.52
C THR A 33 -23.92 -34.51 -8.82
N PRO A 34 -24.08 -35.67 -8.17
CA PRO A 34 -25.33 -36.06 -7.52
C PRO A 34 -25.58 -35.27 -6.23
N ARG A 35 -26.85 -34.83 -6.08
CA ARG A 35 -27.44 -34.18 -4.92
C ARG A 35 -27.81 -35.23 -3.87
N MET A 36 -27.29 -35.09 -2.64
CA MET A 36 -27.83 -35.77 -1.46
C MET A 36 -27.99 -34.79 -0.29
N ALA A 37 -29.08 -35.01 0.44
CA ALA A 37 -29.78 -34.11 1.33
C ALA A 37 -29.24 -34.16 2.80
N PRO A 38 -29.81 -33.38 3.75
CA PRO A 38 -29.14 -32.90 4.97
C PRO A 38 -29.46 -33.69 6.26
N LYS A 39 -28.57 -33.62 7.28
CA LYS A 39 -28.78 -33.54 8.76
C LYS A 39 -27.59 -34.12 9.57
N PRO A 40 -27.46 -33.93 10.91
CA PRO A 40 -28.12 -33.00 11.85
C PRO A 40 -27.14 -32.19 12.77
N LEU A 41 -27.72 -31.28 13.58
CA LEU A 41 -27.11 -30.51 14.68
C LEU A 41 -26.46 -31.36 15.79
N THR A 42 -25.39 -30.83 16.41
CA THR A 42 -25.07 -30.86 17.87
C THR A 42 -23.87 -29.94 18.13
N THR A 43 -24.07 -28.76 18.71
CA THR A 43 -23.86 -28.39 20.14
C THR A 43 -22.40 -28.04 20.51
N THR A 44 -22.18 -26.72 20.62
CA THR A 44 -21.26 -25.96 21.48
C THR A 44 -20.20 -26.69 22.31
N SER A 45 -18.93 -26.26 22.17
CA SER A 45 -18.14 -25.75 23.31
C SER A 45 -16.84 -25.05 22.87
N ALA A 46 -16.50 -23.97 23.57
CA ALA A 46 -15.22 -23.26 23.66
C ALA A 46 -14.70 -22.52 22.41
N MET A 47 -15.17 -21.28 22.23
CA MET A 47 -14.37 -20.25 21.56
C MET A 47 -13.16 -19.89 22.43
N PRO A 48 -11.94 -19.76 21.87
CA PRO A 48 -10.89 -19.03 22.54
C PRO A 48 -11.27 -17.55 22.54
N THR A 49 -11.39 -16.94 23.72
CA THR A 49 -11.50 -15.48 23.87
C THR A 49 -10.22 -14.85 23.33
N ILE A 50 -10.27 -14.38 22.08
CA ILE A 50 -9.24 -13.56 21.47
C ILE A 50 -9.24 -12.22 22.23
N GLY A 51 -8.11 -11.90 22.86
CA GLY A 51 -7.93 -10.66 23.60
C GLY A 51 -8.24 -9.44 22.73
N MET A 52 -9.13 -8.58 23.24
CA MET A 52 -9.55 -7.35 22.57
C MET A 52 -8.35 -6.43 22.28
N PRO A 53 -8.29 -5.77 21.11
CA PRO A 53 -7.51 -4.54 20.99
C PRO A 53 -8.17 -3.47 21.87
N GLY A 54 -7.43 -3.01 22.88
CA GLY A 54 -7.95 -2.06 23.86
C GLY A 54 -8.29 -0.69 23.26
N PRO A 55 -9.08 0.15 23.98
CA PRO A 55 -9.41 1.53 23.61
C PRO A 55 -8.18 2.42 23.36
N SER A 56 -7.00 1.96 23.78
CA SER A 56 -5.70 2.59 23.53
C SER A 56 -5.35 2.65 22.03
N SER A 57 -5.65 1.62 21.24
CA SER A 57 -5.26 1.61 19.81
C SER A 57 -6.03 2.67 19.00
N ALA A 58 -7.34 2.77 19.24
CA ALA A 58 -8.19 3.78 18.59
C ALA A 58 -7.86 5.22 19.07
N ARG A 59 -7.48 5.39 20.34
CA ARG A 59 -7.05 6.71 20.86
C ARG A 59 -5.69 7.14 20.31
N VAL A 60 -4.76 6.19 20.16
CA VAL A 60 -3.44 6.43 19.57
C VAL A 60 -3.57 6.80 18.09
N SER A 61 -4.47 6.15 17.33
CA SER A 61 -4.71 6.53 15.93
C SER A 61 -5.29 7.94 15.80
N SER A 62 -6.22 8.36 16.66
CA SER A 62 -6.77 9.73 16.63
C SER A 62 -5.74 10.80 16.99
N GLN A 63 -4.83 10.53 17.94
CA GLN A 63 -3.73 11.44 18.25
C GLN A 63 -2.73 11.53 17.10
N HIS A 64 -2.44 10.41 16.46
CA HIS A 64 -1.52 10.36 15.32
C HIS A 64 -2.09 11.06 14.08
N GLU A 65 -3.39 10.92 13.83
CA GLU A 65 -4.10 11.67 12.80
C GLU A 65 -3.94 13.19 13.01
N ARG A 66 -4.14 13.68 14.24
CA ARG A 66 -3.95 15.10 14.55
C ARG A 66 -2.52 15.56 14.26
N LEU A 67 -1.52 14.76 14.65
CA LEU A 67 -0.11 15.05 14.33
C LEU A 67 0.11 15.12 12.81
N LEU A 68 -0.47 14.21 12.03
CA LEU A 68 -0.34 14.21 10.57
C LEU A 68 -1.00 15.43 9.93
N LEU A 69 -2.14 15.88 10.44
CA LEU A 69 -2.77 17.13 10.00
C LEU A 69 -1.93 18.38 10.32
N GLU A 70 -1.07 18.34 11.35
CA GLU A 70 -0.12 19.42 11.66
C GLU A 70 1.13 19.38 10.75
N LEU A 71 1.53 18.18 10.29
CA LEU A 71 2.73 17.98 9.47
C LEU A 71 2.47 18.14 7.97
N LEU A 72 1.27 17.78 7.51
CA LEU A 72 0.89 17.74 6.10
C LEU A 72 0.05 18.98 5.73
N PRO A 73 -0.01 19.38 4.45
CA PRO A 73 -0.72 20.58 4.02
C PRO A 73 -2.25 20.38 3.95
N PHE A 74 -2.85 19.70 4.93
CA PHE A 74 -4.29 19.47 5.01
C PHE A 74 -4.91 20.34 6.10
N LYS A 75 -5.95 21.10 5.75
CA LYS A 75 -6.73 21.90 6.72
C LYS A 75 -7.94 21.17 7.26
N GLU A 76 -8.41 20.16 6.53
CA GLU A 76 -9.62 19.41 6.82
C GLU A 76 -9.30 17.91 6.87
N ALA A 77 -9.78 17.22 7.90
CA ALA A 77 -9.58 15.78 8.06
C ALA A 77 -10.17 14.99 6.87
N SER A 78 -11.33 15.42 6.34
CA SER A 78 -11.98 14.81 5.17
C SER A 78 -11.04 14.72 3.96
N LYS A 79 -10.30 15.79 3.67
CA LYS A 79 -9.34 15.84 2.57
C LYS A 79 -8.10 14.97 2.80
N PHE A 80 -7.67 14.87 4.06
CA PHE A 80 -6.61 13.95 4.44
C PHE A 80 -7.04 12.48 4.24
N HIS A 81 -8.25 12.10 4.67
CA HIS A 81 -8.77 10.73 4.45
C HIS A 81 -8.98 10.42 2.96
N GLU A 82 -9.52 11.36 2.19
CA GLU A 82 -9.63 11.23 0.72
C GLU A 82 -8.24 11.00 0.08
N TRP A 83 -7.23 11.71 0.54
CA TRP A 83 -5.85 11.52 0.09
C TRP A 83 -5.26 10.17 0.52
N LEU A 84 -5.50 9.72 1.76
CA LEU A 84 -5.07 8.40 2.23
C LEU A 84 -5.66 7.25 1.42
N ASP A 85 -6.89 7.42 0.92
CA ASP A 85 -7.56 6.43 0.06
C ASP A 85 -7.19 6.56 -1.41
N SER A 86 -6.45 7.60 -1.78
CA SER A 86 -6.00 7.80 -3.16
C SER A 86 -4.95 6.76 -3.59
N PRO A 87 -4.79 6.51 -4.91
CA PRO A 87 -3.75 5.62 -5.42
C PRO A 87 -2.33 6.05 -5.05
N PHE A 88 -2.11 7.35 -4.78
CA PHE A 88 -0.79 7.90 -4.44
C PHE A 88 -0.31 7.49 -3.05
N VAL A 89 -1.23 7.08 -2.17
CA VAL A 89 -0.91 6.53 -0.84
C VAL A 89 -1.14 5.01 -0.84
N ARG A 90 -2.29 4.56 -1.36
CA ARG A 90 -2.66 3.14 -1.38
C ARG A 90 -1.74 2.30 -2.25
N GLY A 91 -1.22 2.82 -3.36
CA GLY A 91 -0.26 2.10 -4.22
C GLY A 91 1.02 1.73 -3.47
N PRO A 92 1.80 2.71 -2.98
CA PRO A 92 2.99 2.45 -2.17
C PRO A 92 2.71 1.61 -0.92
N TRP A 93 1.56 1.84 -0.27
CA TRP A 93 1.13 1.06 0.89
C TRP A 93 0.90 -0.42 0.55
N ASN A 94 0.20 -0.71 -0.53
CA ASN A 94 -0.08 -2.07 -0.96
C ASN A 94 1.22 -2.79 -1.36
N GLU A 95 2.16 -2.11 -2.03
CA GLU A 95 3.51 -2.63 -2.30
C GLU A 95 4.23 -2.98 -0.99
N PHE A 96 4.26 -2.06 -0.02
CA PHE A 96 4.88 -2.27 1.28
C PHE A 96 4.25 -3.43 2.04
N HIS A 97 2.91 -3.49 2.08
CA HIS A 97 2.18 -4.56 2.76
C HIS A 97 2.47 -5.93 2.15
N ALA A 98 2.44 -6.04 0.82
CA ALA A 98 2.67 -7.30 0.12
C ALA A 98 4.12 -7.79 0.21
N ASP A 99 5.09 -6.89 0.03
CA ASP A 99 6.50 -7.27 -0.07
C ASP A 99 7.20 -7.38 1.29
N PHE A 100 6.78 -6.58 2.27
CA PHE A 100 7.40 -6.57 3.59
C PHE A 100 6.50 -7.22 4.64
N LEU A 101 5.31 -6.66 4.91
CA LEU A 101 4.49 -7.11 6.06
C LEU A 101 4.03 -8.57 5.95
N LEU A 102 3.49 -8.98 4.78
CA LEU A 102 3.06 -10.37 4.57
C LEU A 102 4.23 -11.37 4.61
N ARG A 103 5.39 -11.00 4.03
CA ARG A 103 6.57 -11.89 4.00
C ARG A 103 7.22 -12.02 5.36
N CYS A 104 7.29 -10.93 6.12
CA CYS A 104 7.82 -10.92 7.47
C CYS A 104 6.91 -11.66 8.46
N GLY A 105 5.59 -11.53 8.32
CA GLY A 105 4.64 -12.30 9.12
C GLY A 105 4.65 -13.81 8.81
N ALA A 106 4.95 -14.19 7.56
CA ALA A 106 5.09 -15.58 7.15
C ALA A 106 6.43 -16.21 7.58
N ALA A 107 7.51 -15.42 7.66
CA ALA A 107 8.84 -15.88 8.05
C ALA A 107 8.99 -16.15 9.56
N SER A 108 8.16 -15.51 10.40
CA SER A 108 8.00 -15.87 11.81
C SER A 108 7.13 -17.13 11.93
N GLY A 109 7.70 -18.29 11.62
CA GLY A 109 7.03 -19.60 11.59
C GLY A 109 6.53 -20.09 12.96
N GLY A 110 5.42 -19.53 13.44
CA GLY A 110 4.57 -20.12 14.49
C GLY A 110 3.25 -20.57 13.88
N GLY A 111 2.84 -21.81 14.11
CA GLY A 111 1.53 -22.35 13.70
C GLY A 111 0.34 -21.57 14.29
N PRO A 112 -0.91 -22.05 14.08
CA PRO A 112 -2.12 -21.29 14.42
C PRO A 112 -2.26 -21.24 15.94
N SER A 113 -1.65 -20.23 16.55
CA SER A 113 -1.70 -19.95 17.97
C SER A 113 -1.57 -18.45 18.16
N GLY A 114 -2.74 -17.80 18.23
CA GLY A 114 -3.02 -16.65 19.07
C GLY A 114 -2.09 -15.44 19.01
N GLY A 115 -2.52 -14.41 18.27
CA GLY A 115 -2.60 -13.05 18.81
C GLY A 115 -1.29 -12.30 19.02
N GLY A 116 -0.88 -11.56 17.99
CA GLY A 116 0.06 -10.45 18.10
C GLY A 116 0.34 -9.94 16.70
N GLY A 117 0.01 -8.68 16.44
CA GLY A 117 0.20 -8.04 15.13
C GLY A 117 1.67 -8.07 14.68
N GLY A 118 2.00 -7.35 13.61
CA GLY A 118 3.36 -7.14 13.12
C GLY A 118 4.33 -6.45 14.11
N ALA A 119 4.10 -6.59 15.41
CA ALA A 119 4.85 -6.15 16.57
C ALA A 119 6.21 -6.86 16.75
N GLY A 120 6.53 -7.86 15.94
CA GLY A 120 7.79 -8.60 16.05
C GLY A 120 9.00 -7.93 15.39
N ILE A 121 8.79 -7.03 14.42
CA ILE A 121 9.90 -6.40 13.69
C ILE A 121 10.12 -4.97 14.19
N PRO A 122 11.29 -4.66 14.77
CA PRO A 122 11.63 -3.31 15.19
C PRO A 122 11.50 -2.33 14.04
N GLU A 123 10.83 -1.20 14.29
CA GLU A 123 10.74 -0.14 13.31
C GLU A 123 12.11 0.51 13.12
N PRO A 124 12.55 0.75 11.87
CA PRO A 124 13.78 1.49 11.60
C PRO A 124 13.76 2.87 12.26
N ASP A 125 14.94 3.43 12.55
CA ASP A 125 15.02 4.79 13.08
C ASP A 125 14.45 5.81 12.08
N LYS A 126 13.50 6.63 12.54
CA LYS A 126 12.79 7.61 11.69
C LYS A 126 13.77 8.59 11.03
N ALA A 127 14.73 9.13 11.79
CA ALA A 127 15.62 10.16 11.28
C ALA A 127 16.57 9.62 10.21
N ARG A 128 17.15 8.45 10.46
CA ARG A 128 18.03 7.73 9.53
C ARG A 128 17.28 7.34 8.26
N THR A 129 16.10 6.75 8.40
CA THR A 129 15.26 6.30 7.28
C THR A 129 14.82 7.48 6.40
N ALA A 130 14.36 8.57 7.01
CA ALA A 130 13.96 9.77 6.28
C ALA A 130 15.15 10.43 5.55
N GLN A 131 16.33 10.45 6.17
CA GLN A 131 17.54 10.96 5.53
C GLN A 131 17.97 10.08 4.35
N ALA A 132 17.96 8.75 4.52
CA ALA A 132 18.26 7.80 3.45
C ALA A 132 17.30 7.95 2.26
N ALA A 133 16.00 8.12 2.52
CA ALA A 133 14.99 8.37 1.49
C ALA A 133 15.21 9.68 0.75
N ARG A 134 15.49 10.77 1.48
CA ARG A 134 15.81 12.08 0.89
C ARG A 134 17.03 12.00 -0.03
N GLU A 135 18.12 11.39 0.45
CA GLU A 135 19.34 11.22 -0.34
C GLU A 135 19.09 10.38 -1.59
N ALA A 136 18.36 9.27 -1.43
CA ALA A 136 18.03 8.37 -2.53
C ALA A 136 17.17 9.04 -3.60
N LEU A 137 16.16 9.83 -3.21
CA LEU A 137 15.33 10.57 -4.15
C LEU A 137 16.14 11.67 -4.87
N ASN A 138 16.96 12.43 -4.14
CA ASN A 138 17.81 13.49 -4.71
C ASN A 138 18.87 12.96 -5.69
N SER A 139 19.48 11.82 -5.36
CA SER A 139 20.46 11.16 -6.22
C SER A 139 19.83 10.25 -7.28
N LYS A 140 18.50 10.18 -7.33
CA LYS A 140 17.73 9.32 -8.23
C LYS A 140 18.18 7.85 -8.20
N LYS A 141 18.41 7.30 -7.00
CA LYS A 141 18.93 5.91 -6.84
C LYS A 141 18.00 4.90 -7.53
N PRO A 142 18.49 4.17 -8.56
CA PRO A 142 17.65 3.22 -9.30
C PRO A 142 17.06 2.12 -8.42
N LYS A 143 17.79 1.70 -7.38
CA LYS A 143 17.34 0.71 -6.38
C LYS A 143 15.90 0.95 -5.91
N PHE A 144 15.50 2.22 -5.73
CA PHE A 144 14.21 2.58 -5.15
C PHE A 144 13.26 3.29 -6.11
N LEU A 145 13.64 3.57 -7.35
CA LEU A 145 12.82 4.36 -8.29
C LEU A 145 12.31 3.58 -9.49
N VAL A 146 12.89 2.42 -9.78
CA VAL A 146 12.39 1.55 -10.85
C VAL A 146 10.97 1.07 -10.48
N TYR A 147 10.09 0.92 -11.48
CA TYR A 147 8.68 0.54 -11.30
C TYR A 147 8.54 -0.85 -10.62
N HIS A 148 9.42 -1.79 -10.98
CA HIS A 148 9.58 -3.08 -10.31
C HIS A 148 11.05 -3.31 -10.00
N PRO A 149 11.55 -2.79 -8.87
CA PRO A 149 12.94 -3.00 -8.51
C PRO A 149 13.15 -4.46 -8.11
N ASP A 150 14.34 -4.98 -8.35
CA ASP A 150 14.76 -6.24 -7.75
C ASP A 150 14.89 -6.04 -6.23
N LYS A 151 14.05 -6.75 -5.48
CA LYS A 151 13.97 -6.68 -4.01
C LYS A 151 14.81 -7.75 -3.32
N THR A 152 15.60 -8.50 -4.08
CA THR A 152 16.49 -9.52 -3.52
C THR A 152 17.47 -8.87 -2.54
N GLY A 153 17.51 -9.38 -1.30
CA GLY A 153 18.40 -8.88 -0.24
C GLY A 153 17.99 -7.52 0.36
N TRP A 154 16.78 -7.04 0.12
CA TRP A 154 16.29 -5.83 0.77
C TRP A 154 16.13 -6.02 2.28
N THR A 155 16.54 -4.99 3.02
CA THR A 155 16.34 -4.89 4.47
C THR A 155 14.98 -4.28 4.79
N ALA A 156 14.54 -4.35 6.05
CA ALA A 156 13.35 -3.64 6.51
C ALA A 156 13.43 -2.13 6.19
N GLU A 157 14.58 -1.51 6.44
CA GLU A 157 14.81 -0.09 6.15
C GLU A 157 14.67 0.21 4.65
N ASP A 158 15.10 -0.69 3.75
CA ASP A 158 14.91 -0.50 2.31
C ASP A 158 13.44 -0.41 1.90
N HIS A 159 12.56 -1.23 2.50
CA HIS A 159 11.12 -1.17 2.23
C HIS A 159 10.50 0.14 2.73
N TYR A 160 10.92 0.62 3.91
CA TYR A 160 10.48 1.91 4.44
C TYR A 160 10.96 3.07 3.54
N VAL A 161 12.23 3.04 3.12
CA VAL A 161 12.81 4.02 2.20
C VAL A 161 12.06 4.03 0.87
N ARG A 162 11.77 2.85 0.30
CA ARG A 162 10.96 2.72 -0.92
C ARG A 162 9.58 3.35 -0.78
N PHE A 163 8.87 3.06 0.31
CA PHE A 163 7.57 3.66 0.58
C PHE A 163 7.64 5.19 0.57
N ILE A 164 8.58 5.76 1.34
CA ILE A 164 8.75 7.22 1.45
C ILE A 164 9.08 7.84 0.09
N ILE A 165 10.02 7.25 -0.65
CA ILE A 165 10.45 7.76 -1.96
C ILE A 165 9.29 7.80 -2.94
N THR A 166 8.54 6.70 -3.07
CA THR A 166 7.42 6.63 -4.00
C THR A 166 6.31 7.60 -3.59
N LEU A 167 5.96 7.62 -2.29
CA LEU A 167 4.96 8.55 -1.77
C LEU A 167 5.32 10.00 -2.07
N VAL A 168 6.56 10.41 -1.79
CA VAL A 168 7.00 11.79 -2.02
C VAL A 168 7.08 12.10 -3.52
N ALA A 169 7.66 11.22 -4.33
CA ALA A 169 7.81 11.45 -5.76
C ALA A 169 6.45 11.64 -6.46
N ASP A 170 5.48 10.79 -6.16
CA ASP A 170 4.14 10.86 -6.75
C ASP A 170 3.39 12.11 -6.29
N ASN A 171 3.53 12.47 -5.01
CA ASN A 171 2.85 13.65 -4.44
C ASN A 171 3.49 14.98 -4.85
N LEU A 172 4.77 14.99 -5.25
CA LEU A 172 5.37 16.13 -5.95
C LEU A 172 4.74 16.35 -7.33
N LEU A 173 4.44 15.26 -8.06
CA LEU A 173 3.75 15.35 -9.35
C LEU A 173 2.29 15.81 -9.22
N GLN A 174 1.65 15.51 -8.10
CA GLN A 174 0.28 15.94 -7.78
C GLN A 174 0.20 17.33 -7.12
N ASN A 175 1.32 18.04 -6.95
CA ASN A 175 1.41 19.33 -6.27
C ASN A 175 0.89 19.34 -4.83
N LEU A 176 0.93 18.20 -4.12
CA LEU A 176 0.75 18.20 -2.67
C LEU A 176 1.90 18.94 -2.00
N TRP A 177 3.11 18.70 -2.49
CA TRP A 177 4.30 19.51 -2.22
C TRP A 177 4.84 20.05 -3.53
N TYR A 178 5.45 21.23 -3.47
CA TYR A 178 6.17 21.79 -4.60
C TYR A 178 7.66 21.41 -4.55
N GLU A 179 8.29 21.31 -5.71
CA GLU A 179 9.75 21.10 -5.86
C GLU A 179 10.59 22.09 -5.03
N SER A 180 10.12 23.34 -4.92
CA SER A 180 10.79 24.37 -4.10
C SER A 180 10.71 24.08 -2.60
N GLU A 181 9.63 23.47 -2.12
CA GLU A 181 9.45 23.05 -0.73
C GLU A 181 10.29 21.81 -0.45
N TRP A 182 10.33 20.85 -1.38
CA TRP A 182 11.20 19.67 -1.29
C TRP A 182 12.67 20.08 -1.13
N LYS A 183 13.15 21.03 -1.94
CA LYS A 183 14.52 21.54 -1.85
C LYS A 183 14.83 22.18 -0.49
N LYS A 184 13.87 22.88 0.11
CA LYS A 184 14.06 23.60 1.38
C LYS A 184 13.88 22.72 2.62
N ARG A 185 12.86 21.86 2.62
CA ARG A 185 12.40 21.09 3.79
C ARG A 185 12.21 19.60 3.50
N GLY A 186 12.90 19.06 2.50
CA GLY A 186 12.71 17.66 2.09
C GLY A 186 12.91 16.63 3.19
N LEU A 187 13.76 16.92 4.19
CA LEU A 187 13.91 16.03 5.34
C LEU A 187 12.65 15.98 6.22
N ASP A 188 12.00 17.13 6.44
CA ASP A 188 10.76 17.18 7.23
C ASP A 188 9.60 16.52 6.48
N ILE A 189 9.54 16.71 5.15
CA ILE A 189 8.59 16.01 4.29
C ILE A 189 8.81 14.49 4.36
N ALA A 190 10.06 14.02 4.27
CA ALA A 190 10.38 12.60 4.39
C ALA A 190 10.04 12.03 5.78
N LYS A 191 10.21 12.82 6.85
CA LYS A 191 9.77 12.45 8.20
C LYS A 191 8.25 12.38 8.32
N ALA A 192 7.52 13.29 7.69
CA ALA A 192 6.05 13.23 7.66
C ALA A 192 5.55 12.02 6.87
N ALA A 193 6.18 11.71 5.74
CA ALA A 193 5.91 10.48 4.98
C ALA A 193 6.17 9.20 5.78
N TYR A 194 7.23 9.17 6.60
CA TYR A 194 7.46 8.08 7.56
C TYR A 194 6.28 7.94 8.54
N GLU A 195 5.79 9.04 9.11
CA GLU A 195 4.65 9.01 10.03
C GLU A 195 3.36 8.51 9.37
N VAL A 196 3.14 8.84 8.08
CA VAL A 196 2.02 8.30 7.30
C VAL A 196 2.11 6.77 7.23
N LEU A 197 3.30 6.20 7.01
CA LEU A 197 3.49 4.76 7.02
C LEU A 197 3.15 4.15 8.37
N ILE A 198 3.60 4.76 9.47
CA ILE A 198 3.30 4.29 10.83
C ILE A 198 1.80 4.35 11.11
N PHE A 199 1.14 5.43 10.69
CA PHE A 199 -0.31 5.57 10.83
C PHE A 199 -1.08 4.49 10.07
N LEU A 200 -0.68 4.21 8.82
CA LEU A 200 -1.29 3.12 8.02
C LEU A 200 -1.09 1.75 8.67
N LYS A 201 0.09 1.49 9.24
CA LYS A 201 0.34 0.27 10.01
C LYS A 201 -0.56 0.17 11.25
N ALA A 202 -0.75 1.26 11.98
CA ALA A 202 -1.58 1.29 13.18
C ALA A 202 -3.07 1.05 12.85
N THR A 203 -3.54 1.57 11.71
CA THR A 203 -4.95 1.45 11.29
C THR A 203 -5.31 0.07 10.73
N LEU A 204 -4.35 -0.75 10.29
CA LEU A 204 -4.60 -2.15 9.92
C LEU A 204 -5.22 -2.99 11.05
N TYR A 205 -4.93 -2.65 12.30
CA TYR A 205 -5.29 -3.46 13.47
C TYR A 205 -6.54 -2.94 14.20
N VAL A 206 -7.27 -1.99 13.61
CA VAL A 206 -8.52 -1.49 14.19
C VAL A 206 -9.65 -2.45 13.78
N ASP A 207 -10.18 -3.19 14.75
CA ASP A 207 -11.31 -4.12 14.57
C ASP A 207 -12.60 -3.36 14.19
N PRO A 208 -13.25 -3.68 13.05
CA PRO A 208 -14.50 -3.05 12.63
C PRO A 208 -15.74 -3.48 13.47
N SER A 209 -15.61 -4.44 14.39
CA SER A 209 -16.71 -4.98 15.19
C SER A 209 -16.38 -4.94 16.69
N PRO A 210 -16.65 -3.83 17.41
CA PRO A 210 -16.48 -3.83 18.87
C PRO A 210 -17.43 -4.87 19.51
N PRO A 211 -17.01 -5.60 20.56
CA PRO A 211 -17.90 -6.52 21.27
C PRO A 211 -19.13 -5.77 21.77
N SER A 212 -20.30 -6.16 21.27
CA SER A 212 -21.58 -5.67 21.75
C SER A 212 -21.86 -6.33 23.09
N TYR A 213 -21.62 -5.63 24.19
CA TYR A 213 -22.06 -6.06 25.51
C TYR A 213 -23.58 -5.83 25.59
N SER A 214 -24.36 -6.84 25.20
CA SER A 214 -25.78 -6.88 25.54
C SER A 214 -25.89 -7.15 27.04
N ALA A 215 -26.48 -6.21 27.77
CA ALA A 215 -26.82 -6.33 29.19
C ALA A 215 -28.02 -7.27 29.40
#